data_AF-A0A6G1REJ9-F1
#
_entry.id   AF-A0A6G1REJ9-F1
#
_cell.length_a   1.000
_cell.length_b   1.000
_cell.length_c   1.000
_cell.angle_alpha   90.00
_cell.angle_beta   90.00
_cell.angle_gamma   90.00
#
_symmetry.space_group_name_H-M   'P 1'
#
loop_
_entity.id
_entity.type
_entity.pdbx_description
1 polymer ?
#
loop_
_entity_poly.entity_id
_entity_poly.type
_entity_poly.pdbx_seq_one_letter_code
_entity_poly.pdbx_strand_id
1 'polypeptide(L)'
;RTVTLLDPSVHLLSTNISGSLPPRTQALLLGRSSTTLSGLFVLPGVVDSDSTDEIKIMAWTPFPPCTILKGSRIAQLILIPAGTNFPVPIQPHPRRGGFGSTGNPQILWVQSISQKRPVCQCTLIRGGQQVVLNGIIDTGE
;
A
#
# COMPACT_ATOMS: atom_id res chain seq x y z
N ARG A 1 -9.79 11.01 13.45
CA ARG A 1 -9.47 10.37 14.76
C ARG A 1 -7.96 10.49 14.99
N THR A 2 -7.45 10.47 16.23
CA THR A 2 -6.01 10.29 16.47
C THR A 2 -5.62 8.86 16.12
N VAL A 3 -4.50 8.67 15.43
CA VAL A 3 -4.02 7.35 14.99
C VAL A 3 -2.60 7.15 15.50
N THR A 4 -2.27 5.92 15.90
CA THR A 4 -0.90 5.55 16.27
C THR A 4 -0.45 4.39 15.38
N LEU A 5 0.67 4.58 14.68
CA LEU A 5 1.34 3.53 13.92
C LEU A 5 2.22 2.74 14.89
N LEU A 6 1.98 1.45 15.02
CA LEU A 6 2.63 0.60 16.03
C LEU A 6 3.74 -0.28 15.46
N ASP A 7 3.86 -0.33 14.14
CA ASP A 7 4.80 -1.17 13.41
C ASP A 7 5.31 -0.41 12.16
N PRO A 8 6.37 -0.91 11.51
CA PRO A 8 6.93 -0.27 10.33
C PRO A 8 6.25 -0.74 9.03
N SER A 9 4.98 -1.16 9.05
CA SER A 9 4.21 -1.41 7.82
C SER A 9 3.57 -0.11 7.31
N VAL A 10 3.06 -0.17 6.09
CA VAL A 10 2.32 0.95 5.50
C VAL A 10 0.88 0.90 5.99
N HIS A 11 0.43 1.98 6.62
CA HIS A 11 -0.93 2.15 7.10
C HIS A 11 -1.72 3.08 6.19
N LEU A 12 -2.95 2.69 5.86
CA LEU A 12 -3.90 3.56 5.16
C LEU A 12 -4.67 4.42 6.15
N LEU A 13 -4.41 5.73 6.13
CA LEU A 13 -5.10 6.71 6.97
C LEU A 13 -6.24 7.37 6.20
N SER A 14 -7.42 7.36 6.81
CA SER A 14 -8.62 8.02 6.29
C SER A 14 -8.50 9.54 6.40
N THR A 15 -8.83 10.25 5.32
CA THR A 15 -8.98 11.72 5.31
C THR A 15 -10.42 12.16 5.55
N ASN A 16 -11.38 11.27 5.32
CA ASN A 16 -12.83 11.53 5.21
C ASN A 16 -13.16 12.54 4.10
N ILE A 17 -12.29 12.66 3.09
CA ILE A 17 -12.47 13.52 1.93
C ILE A 17 -12.69 12.60 0.72
N SER A 18 -13.88 12.71 0.13
CA SER A 18 -14.27 12.04 -1.12
C SER A 18 -14.83 13.07 -2.09
N GLY A 19 -14.72 12.80 -3.37
CA GLY A 19 -15.28 13.65 -4.42
C GLY A 19 -14.41 13.69 -5.67
N SER A 20 -14.99 14.19 -6.76
CA SER A 20 -14.30 14.34 -8.03
C SER A 20 -13.28 15.47 -7.99
N LEU A 21 -12.14 15.27 -8.63
CA LEU A 21 -11.18 16.34 -8.90
C LEU A 21 -11.78 17.37 -9.87
N PRO A 22 -11.26 18.61 -9.89
CA PRO A 22 -11.62 19.59 -10.91
C PRO A 22 -11.47 19.01 -12.32
N PRO A 23 -12.34 19.41 -13.27
CA PRO A 23 -12.27 18.91 -14.64
C PRO A 23 -10.87 19.08 -15.24
N ARG A 24 -10.42 18.06 -15.97
CA ARG A 24 -9.10 18.04 -16.64
C ARG A 24 -7.93 18.19 -15.67
N THR A 25 -8.04 17.66 -14.45
CA THR A 25 -6.93 17.58 -13.51
C THR A 25 -6.73 16.17 -13.01
N GLN A 26 -5.48 15.78 -12.79
CA GLN A 26 -5.10 14.66 -11.93
C GLN A 26 -4.53 15.23 -10.65
N ALA A 27 -4.40 14.42 -9.59
CA ALA A 27 -3.78 14.92 -8.37
C ALA A 27 -2.72 13.98 -7.82
N LEU A 28 -1.66 14.57 -7.27
CA LEU A 28 -0.57 13.88 -6.62
C LEU A 28 -0.62 14.17 -5.11
N LEU A 29 -0.80 13.13 -4.31
CA LEU A 29 -0.73 13.18 -2.86
C LEU A 29 0.72 13.01 -2.42
N LEU A 30 1.28 14.00 -1.73
CA LEU A 30 2.65 13.98 -1.22
C LEU A 30 2.69 14.30 0.28
N GLY A 31 3.69 13.75 0.98
CA GLY A 31 4.02 14.16 2.32
C GLY A 31 4.47 15.62 2.39
N ARG A 32 4.23 16.28 3.52
CA ARG A 32 4.82 17.59 3.81
C ARG A 32 6.21 17.41 4.37
N SER A 33 7.12 18.34 4.07
CA SER A 33 8.49 18.31 4.60
C SER A 33 8.54 18.24 6.14
N SER A 34 7.66 18.99 6.83
CA SER A 34 7.54 18.95 8.29
C SER A 34 7.14 17.57 8.82
N THR A 35 6.36 16.83 8.05
CA THR A 35 5.91 15.48 8.40
C THR A 35 7.07 14.50 8.29
N THR A 36 7.82 14.55 7.18
CA THR A 36 9.03 13.76 6.99
C THR A 36 10.07 14.04 8.07
N LEU A 37 10.30 15.32 8.41
CA LEU A 37 11.21 15.71 9.49
C LEU A 37 10.78 15.16 10.86
N SER A 38 9.49 14.93 11.06
CA SER A 38 8.95 14.35 12.30
C SER A 38 9.03 12.81 12.32
N GLY A 39 9.67 12.19 11.32
CA GLY A 39 9.83 10.73 11.24
C GLY A 39 8.61 9.99 10.67
N LEU A 40 7.63 10.69 10.12
CA LEU A 40 6.50 10.09 9.41
C LEU A 40 6.65 10.33 7.91
N PHE A 41 6.58 9.25 7.14
CA PHE A 41 6.67 9.29 5.69
C PHE A 41 5.30 9.04 5.09
N VAL A 42 4.90 9.90 4.16
CA VAL A 42 3.73 9.67 3.31
C VAL A 42 4.25 9.18 1.98
N LEU A 43 3.83 7.98 1.58
CA LEU A 43 4.15 7.43 0.28
C LEU A 43 3.37 8.19 -0.79
N PRO A 44 4.01 8.58 -1.90
CA PRO A 44 3.31 9.25 -3.01
C PRO A 44 2.14 8.41 -3.53
N GLY A 45 1.04 9.07 -3.86
CA GLY A 45 -0.13 8.43 -4.48
C GLY A 45 -0.73 9.33 -5.56
N VAL A 46 -1.16 8.71 -6.66
CA VAL A 46 -1.95 9.40 -7.69
C VAL A 46 -3.43 9.23 -7.36
N VAL A 47 -4.18 10.33 -7.42
CA VAL A 47 -5.64 10.33 -7.37
C VAL A 47 -6.13 10.56 -8.78
N ASP A 48 -6.82 9.55 -9.32
CA ASP A 48 -7.39 9.61 -10.66
C ASP A 48 -8.56 10.60 -10.72
N SER A 49 -8.70 11.27 -11.87
CA SER A 49 -9.77 12.27 -12.12
C SER A 49 -11.18 11.69 -12.09
N ASP A 50 -11.31 10.40 -12.39
CA ASP A 50 -12.57 9.67 -12.46
C ASP A 50 -12.88 8.86 -11.19
N SER A 51 -12.05 8.98 -10.15
CA SER A 51 -12.32 8.39 -8.84
C SER A 51 -13.30 9.24 -8.04
N THR A 52 -14.24 8.56 -7.39
CA THR A 52 -15.17 9.16 -6.40
C THR A 52 -14.91 8.68 -4.98
N ASP A 53 -13.89 7.84 -4.81
CA ASP A 53 -13.58 7.24 -3.53
C ASP A 53 -12.95 8.27 -2.56
N GLU A 54 -12.85 7.86 -1.31
CA GLU A 54 -12.09 8.60 -0.33
C GLU A 54 -10.59 8.63 -0.69
N ILE A 55 -9.99 9.81 -0.62
CA ILE A 55 -8.54 9.96 -0.67
C ILE A 55 -7.96 9.39 0.63
N LYS A 56 -7.15 8.34 0.54
CA LYS A 56 -6.43 7.78 1.68
C LYS A 56 -4.96 8.15 1.64
N ILE A 57 -4.35 8.31 2.81
CA ILE A 57 -2.93 8.60 2.96
C ILE A 57 -2.21 7.29 3.31
N MET A 58 -1.29 6.86 2.46
CA MET A 58 -0.37 5.77 2.77
C MET A 58 0.76 6.32 3.65
N ALA A 59 0.75 5.97 4.92
CA ALA A 59 1.69 6.49 5.91
C ALA A 59 2.55 5.36 6.50
N TRP A 60 3.82 5.64 6.72
CA TRP A 60 4.81 4.71 7.25
C TRP A 60 5.79 5.44 8.16
N THR A 61 6.31 4.75 9.17
CA THR A 61 7.41 5.25 10.00
C THR A 61 8.45 4.15 10.23
N PRO A 62 9.76 4.48 10.14
CA PRO A 62 10.81 3.54 10.54
C PRO A 62 10.93 3.39 12.07
N PHE A 63 10.33 4.29 12.86
CA PHE A 63 10.51 4.36 14.31
C PHE A 63 9.16 4.36 15.06
N PRO A 64 8.40 3.24 15.05
CA PRO A 64 7.19 3.14 15.85
C PRO A 64 7.49 3.14 17.37
N PRO A 65 6.55 3.62 18.22
CA PRO A 65 5.23 4.11 17.86
C PRO A 65 5.24 5.57 17.36
N CYS A 66 4.47 5.86 16.32
CA CYS A 66 4.26 7.23 15.81
C CYS A 66 2.79 7.64 15.94
N THR A 67 2.50 8.68 16.73
CA THR A 67 1.13 9.16 16.96
C THR A 67 0.82 10.41 16.15
N ILE A 68 -0.27 10.35 15.39
CA ILE A 68 -0.77 11.42 14.52
C ILE A 68 -2.07 11.94 15.13
N LEU A 69 -2.03 13.17 15.64
CA LEU A 69 -3.20 13.83 16.22
C LEU A 69 -4.25 14.13 15.15
N LYS A 70 -5.54 14.01 15.51
CA LYS A 70 -6.65 14.42 14.64
C LYS A 70 -6.45 15.86 14.17
N GLY A 71 -6.62 16.10 12.87
CA GLY A 71 -6.48 17.44 12.26
C GLY A 71 -5.06 17.82 11.85
N SER A 72 -4.07 16.96 12.13
CA SER A 72 -2.70 17.13 11.64
C SER A 72 -2.68 17.16 10.11
N ARG A 73 -2.14 18.24 9.54
CA ARG A 73 -1.90 18.35 8.10
C ARG A 73 -0.58 17.65 7.77
N ILE A 74 -0.65 16.34 7.46
CA ILE A 74 0.52 15.47 7.22
C ILE A 74 0.89 15.29 5.73
N ALA A 75 -0.06 15.57 4.85
CA ALA A 75 0.11 15.47 3.41
C ALA A 75 -0.45 16.72 2.73
N GLN A 76 -0.18 16.83 1.44
CA GLN A 76 -0.69 17.86 0.55
C GLN A 76 -1.09 17.22 -0.77
N LEU A 77 -2.12 17.78 -1.40
CA LEU A 77 -2.60 17.35 -2.71
C LEU A 77 -2.19 18.40 -3.75
N ILE A 78 -1.46 17.98 -4.78
CA ILE A 78 -1.01 18.84 -5.87
C ILE A 78 -1.84 18.52 -7.11
N LEU A 79 -2.61 19.48 -7.60
CA LEU A 79 -3.36 19.33 -8.84
C LEU A 79 -2.42 19.51 -10.04
N ILE A 80 -2.50 18.57 -10.97
CA ILE A 80 -1.72 18.54 -12.21
C ILE A 80 -2.72 18.69 -13.37
N PRO A 81 -2.59 19.74 -14.21
CA PRO A 81 -3.40 19.86 -15.41
C PRO A 81 -3.20 18.66 -16.34
N ALA A 82 -4.28 18.02 -16.77
CA ALA A 82 -4.22 17.03 -17.83
C ALA A 82 -3.96 17.78 -19.15
N GLY A 83 -2.84 17.49 -19.79
CA GLY A 83 -2.45 18.11 -21.07
C GLY A 83 -3.57 17.96 -22.09
N THR A 84 -4.09 19.10 -22.56
CA THR A 84 -5.06 19.17 -23.66
C THR A 84 -4.39 18.65 -24.91
N ASN A 85 -4.83 17.49 -25.43
CA ASN A 85 -4.73 17.10 -26.84
C ASN A 85 -5.43 15.78 -27.17
N PHE A 86 -5.94 15.04 -26.17
CA PHE A 86 -6.73 13.84 -26.43
C PHE A 86 -8.10 13.95 -25.76
N PRO A 87 -9.20 13.58 -26.46
CA PRO A 87 -10.48 13.43 -25.82
C PRO A 87 -10.32 12.38 -24.72
N VAL A 88 -10.41 12.81 -23.47
CA VAL A 88 -10.50 11.88 -22.33
C VAL A 88 -11.77 11.08 -22.58
N PRO A 89 -11.70 9.75 -22.76
CA PRO A 89 -12.89 8.93 -22.87
C PRO A 89 -13.68 9.17 -21.59
N ILE A 90 -14.87 9.76 -21.72
CA ILE A 90 -15.81 9.84 -20.62
C ILE A 90 -16.12 8.39 -20.27
N GLN A 91 -15.52 7.87 -19.20
CA GLN A 91 -15.91 6.57 -18.70
C GLN A 91 -17.39 6.71 -18.29
N PRO A 92 -18.29 5.86 -18.81
CA PRO A 92 -19.72 5.99 -18.55
C PRO A 92 -20.06 5.80 -17.06
N HIS A 93 -19.12 5.26 -16.27
CA HIS A 93 -19.27 5.05 -14.84
C HIS A 93 -18.03 5.56 -14.10
N PRO A 94 -18.19 6.26 -12.95
CA PRO A 94 -17.08 6.62 -12.09
C PRO A 94 -16.32 5.37 -11.64
N ARG A 95 -14.99 5.47 -11.59
CA ARG A 95 -14.19 4.39 -10.99
C ARG A 95 -14.48 4.33 -9.50
N ARG A 96 -14.78 3.13 -9.03
CA ARG A 96 -14.86 2.76 -7.61
C ARG A 96 -13.82 1.71 -7.32
N GLY A 97 -13.07 1.93 -6.24
CA GLY A 97 -11.94 1.13 -5.83
C GLY A 97 -10.59 1.80 -6.12
N GLY A 98 -9.74 1.82 -5.09
CA GLY A 98 -8.32 2.15 -5.11
C GLY A 98 -7.63 1.55 -3.88
N PHE A 99 -6.30 1.62 -3.80
CA PHE A 99 -5.53 1.11 -2.64
C PHE A 99 -5.73 -0.38 -2.34
N GLY A 100 -5.75 -1.23 -3.37
CA GLY A 100 -5.88 -2.70 -3.22
C GLY A 100 -7.33 -3.23 -3.21
N SER A 101 -8.32 -2.41 -3.58
CA SER A 101 -9.74 -2.81 -3.64
C SER A 101 -10.07 -3.87 -4.69
N THR A 102 -9.17 -4.14 -5.64
CA THR A 102 -9.36 -5.09 -6.75
C THR A 102 -8.90 -6.52 -6.44
N GLY A 103 -8.48 -6.82 -5.20
CA GLY A 103 -8.14 -8.18 -4.75
C GLY A 103 -6.69 -8.31 -4.27
N ASN A 104 -6.26 -9.55 -4.04
CA ASN A 104 -4.94 -9.88 -3.52
C ASN A 104 -3.83 -9.24 -4.38
N PRO A 105 -2.83 -8.59 -3.77
CA PRO A 105 -1.74 -7.97 -4.51
C PRO A 105 -1.05 -9.02 -5.39
N GLN A 106 -0.93 -8.76 -6.70
CA GLN A 106 -0.15 -9.61 -7.62
C GLN A 106 1.38 -9.42 -7.46
N ILE A 107 1.80 -8.77 -6.36
CA ILE A 107 3.21 -8.58 -6.03
C ILE A 107 3.61 -9.69 -5.06
N LEU A 108 4.15 -10.77 -5.61
CA LEU A 108 4.71 -11.89 -4.87
C LEU A 108 6.18 -11.61 -4.56
N TRP A 109 6.52 -11.47 -3.28
CA TRP A 109 7.91 -11.33 -2.85
C TRP A 109 8.53 -12.71 -2.68
N VAL A 110 9.49 -13.07 -3.53
CA VAL A 110 10.30 -14.27 -3.30
C VAL A 110 11.33 -13.94 -2.21
N GLN A 111 11.26 -14.65 -1.09
CA GLN A 111 12.27 -14.54 -0.05
C GLN A 111 13.61 -15.06 -0.59
N SER A 112 14.66 -14.22 -0.56
CA SER A 112 16.01 -14.67 -0.89
C SER A 112 16.39 -15.83 0.03
N ILE A 113 16.89 -16.91 -0.58
CA ILE A 113 17.30 -18.13 0.10
C ILE A 113 18.51 -17.81 0.99
N SER A 114 18.26 -17.48 2.26
CA SER A 114 19.30 -17.30 3.28
C SER A 114 19.52 -18.60 4.08
N GLN A 115 20.63 -18.69 4.82
CA GLN A 115 20.96 -19.88 5.62
C GLN A 115 20.00 -20.13 6.80
N LYS A 116 19.13 -19.17 7.18
CA LYS A 116 18.12 -19.32 8.24
C LYS A 116 16.79 -19.83 7.67
N ARG A 117 16.80 -21.02 7.05
CA ARG A 117 15.62 -21.63 6.42
C ARG A 117 14.74 -22.42 7.41
N PRO A 118 13.40 -22.33 7.33
CA PRO A 118 12.52 -23.36 7.86
C PRO A 118 12.58 -24.58 6.94
N VAL A 119 13.31 -25.61 7.37
CA VAL A 119 13.39 -26.91 6.71
C VAL A 119 12.46 -27.87 7.44
N CYS A 120 11.61 -28.58 6.71
CA CYS A 120 10.81 -29.68 7.24
C CYS A 120 11.51 -31.00 6.94
N GLN A 121 11.59 -31.86 7.95
CA GLN A 121 11.95 -33.26 7.75
C GLN A 121 10.71 -34.07 7.44
N CYS A 122 10.68 -34.68 6.26
CA CYS A 122 9.67 -35.65 5.89
C CYS A 122 10.29 -37.04 5.93
N THR A 123 9.61 -37.97 6.59
CA THR A 123 10.00 -39.38 6.56
C THR A 123 9.09 -40.13 5.61
N LEU A 124 9.67 -40.73 4.58
CA LEU A 124 8.98 -41.68 3.70
C LEU A 124 9.25 -43.09 4.18
N ILE A 125 8.18 -43.88 4.35
CA ILE A 125 8.26 -45.29 4.74
C ILE A 125 7.61 -46.13 3.65
N ARG A 126 8.33 -47.13 3.15
CA ARG A 126 7.79 -48.13 2.22
C ARG A 126 8.28 -49.52 2.63
N GLY A 127 7.38 -50.34 3.16
CA GLY A 127 7.74 -51.61 3.79
C GLY A 127 8.60 -51.37 5.04
N GLY A 128 9.64 -52.19 5.25
CA GLY A 128 10.62 -52.02 6.33
C GLY A 128 11.72 -50.99 6.06
N GLN A 129 11.63 -50.23 4.96
CA GLN A 129 12.61 -49.22 4.59
C GLN A 129 12.08 -47.82 4.88
N GLN A 130 12.96 -46.98 5.43
CA GLN A 130 12.70 -45.58 5.78
C GLN A 130 13.73 -44.67 5.12
N VAL A 131 13.25 -43.57 4.54
CA VAL A 131 14.11 -42.51 3.98
C VAL A 131 13.68 -41.17 4.58
N VAL A 132 14.64 -40.41 5.09
CA VAL A 132 14.43 -39.05 5.59
C VAL A 132 14.79 -38.06 4.48
N LEU A 133 13.84 -37.20 4.14
CA LEU A 133 14.00 -36.12 3.18
C LEU A 133 13.96 -34.78 3.91
N ASN A 134 14.86 -33.88 3.55
CA ASN A 134 14.84 -32.49 4.00
C ASN A 134 14.22 -31.63 2.90
N GLY A 135 13.03 -31.09 3.16
CA GLY A 135 12.31 -30.20 2.25
C GLY A 135 12.28 -28.77 2.76
N ILE A 136 12.30 -27.80 1.86
CA ILE A 136 12.08 -26.39 2.21
C ILE A 136 10.57 -26.21 2.36
N ILE A 137 10.14 -25.53 3.42
CA ILE A 137 8.73 -25.16 3.58
C ILE A 137 8.51 -23.90 2.74
N ASP A 138 7.75 -24.04 1.66
CA ASP A 138 7.20 -22.91 0.92
C ASP A 138 5.74 -22.75 1.35
N THR A 139 5.42 -21.63 2.00
CA THR A 139 4.04 -21.33 2.39
C THR A 139 3.26 -20.64 1.28
N GLY A 140 3.89 -20.33 0.13
CA GLY A 140 3.23 -19.89 -1.11
C GLY A 140 1.93 -19.12 -0.89
N GLU A 141 2.03 -17.92 -0.32
CA GLU A 141 0.94 -16.94 -0.26
C GLU A 141 1.19 -15.84 -1.29
#